data_AF-A0AAD5W345-F1
#
_entry.id   AF-A0AAD5W345-F1
#
_cell.length_a   1.000
_cell.length_b   1.000
_cell.length_c   1.000
_cell.angle_alpha   90.00
_cell.angle_beta   90.00
_cell.angle_gamma   90.00
#
_symmetry.space_group_name_H-M   'P 1'
#
loop_
_entity.id
_entity.type
_entity.pdbx_description
1 polymer ?
#
loop_
_entity_poly.entity_id
_entity_poly.type
_entity_poly.pdbx_seq_one_letter_code
_entity_poly.pdbx_strand_id
1 'polypeptide(L)'
;MLHPRLFMAFLALPVSVAIAFLVYVALNEFGDPFRKRPSEPNHPDFSRYRHIQTLSADEFPLDNPQRRVILIGDIHGKDKWFRKLLDEVDYDSQNDVLVHTGDFIARGDHNGSMAVIDFMTTHNITGVRGNHDQKILEWREWMPWFDNLSGGSEWLAQLESAWHEAKEEGQNLKEWAKQQRNQARGRNAAWWRNIPKKWVPFGDHYRIAKALTEEQHAYLLALPLKIHAPSAHTFVVHAGLLPGDVRYDYFDRERQPLARIPCIETEILQRVPQNTVPWNNLNMRSVLKNNDISKKASKGTPWGVYWNAQMKMCNGYDLKNTVEKSSSLQIQDSDALTVSPKTLPCHPSTVVYGHTAARGLDVQRFSVGLDTGCVYGRGLTALILGPNPLPKNKEGEEVQYDTSSDGVYEGDLDDDAYDDDFDVVEPATIRRTQSKKKRTKTIKFGDNGQATLVGISCSK
;
A
#
# COMPACT_ATOMS: atom_id res chain seq x y z
N MET A 1 -11.62 74.39 -44.30
CA MET A 1 -10.39 73.58 -44.13
C MET A 1 -10.18 73.36 -42.64
N LEU A 2 -10.53 72.19 -42.11
CA LEU A 2 -10.20 71.83 -40.73
C LEU A 2 -8.69 71.57 -40.63
N HIS A 3 -8.05 72.18 -39.63
CA HIS A 3 -6.61 72.18 -39.43
C HIS A 3 -6.10 70.74 -39.13
N PRO A 4 -5.06 70.25 -39.83
CA PRO A 4 -4.59 68.85 -39.72
C PRO A 4 -4.10 68.42 -38.33
N ARG A 5 -3.92 69.36 -37.39
CA ARG A 5 -3.51 69.07 -36.00
C ARG A 5 -4.67 68.62 -35.10
N LEU A 6 -5.92 69.02 -35.37
CA LEU A 6 -7.07 68.58 -34.56
C LEU A 6 -7.47 67.13 -34.87
N PHE A 7 -7.29 66.68 -36.12
CA PHE A 7 -7.67 65.33 -36.54
C PHE A 7 -6.77 64.24 -35.94
N MET A 8 -5.47 64.54 -35.75
CA MET A 8 -4.54 63.62 -35.07
C MET A 8 -4.85 63.45 -33.58
N ALA A 9 -5.29 64.52 -32.90
CA ALA A 9 -5.64 64.46 -31.47
C ALA A 9 -6.90 63.61 -31.22
N PHE A 10 -7.88 63.65 -32.14
CA PHE A 10 -9.11 62.84 -32.05
C PHE A 10 -8.89 61.34 -32.32
N LEU A 11 -7.81 60.96 -33.02
CA LEU A 11 -7.45 59.55 -33.25
C LEU A 11 -6.49 58.99 -32.19
N ALA A 12 -5.65 59.82 -31.56
CA ALA A 12 -4.67 59.37 -30.57
C ALA A 12 -5.29 58.93 -29.23
N LEU A 13 -6.35 59.62 -28.77
CA LEU A 13 -7.01 59.33 -27.49
C LEU A 13 -7.77 57.97 -27.48
N PRO A 14 -8.59 57.64 -28.49
CA PRO A 14 -9.25 56.33 -28.54
C PRO A 14 -8.27 55.17 -28.69
N VAL A 15 -7.18 55.36 -29.45
CA VAL A 15 -6.16 54.32 -29.66
C VAL A 15 -5.39 54.04 -28.37
N SER A 16 -5.04 55.07 -27.60
CA SER A 16 -4.35 54.89 -26.31
C SER A 16 -5.24 54.23 -25.26
N VAL A 17 -6.54 54.55 -25.22
CA VAL A 17 -7.51 53.87 -24.35
C VAL A 17 -7.71 52.41 -24.77
N ALA A 18 -7.79 52.12 -26.07
CA ALA A 18 -7.92 50.76 -26.58
C ALA A 18 -6.67 49.90 -26.27
N ILE A 19 -5.47 50.46 -26.40
CA ILE A 19 -4.22 49.78 -26.03
C ILE A 19 -4.17 49.51 -24.52
N ALA A 20 -4.53 50.50 -23.69
CA ALA A 20 -4.57 50.32 -22.23
C ALA A 20 -5.58 49.25 -21.82
N PHE A 21 -6.75 49.21 -22.48
CA PHE A 21 -7.77 48.19 -22.23
C PHE A 21 -7.30 46.80 -22.68
N LEU A 22 -6.66 46.67 -23.85
CA LEU A 22 -6.09 45.40 -24.32
C LEU A 22 -4.95 44.91 -23.42
N VAL A 23 -4.10 45.80 -22.91
CA VAL A 23 -3.06 45.45 -21.92
C VAL A 23 -3.69 45.02 -20.60
N TYR A 24 -4.74 45.70 -20.14
CA TYR A 24 -5.47 45.33 -18.91
C TYR A 24 -6.15 43.96 -19.04
N VAL A 25 -6.83 43.70 -20.17
CA VAL A 25 -7.44 42.39 -20.47
C VAL A 25 -6.35 41.32 -20.60
N ALA A 26 -5.23 41.62 -21.27
CA ALA A 26 -4.12 40.68 -21.39
C ALA A 26 -3.51 40.31 -20.03
N LEU A 27 -3.30 41.29 -19.14
CA LEU A 27 -2.77 41.06 -17.80
C LEU A 27 -3.75 40.28 -16.90
N ASN A 28 -5.05 40.49 -17.06
CA ASN A 28 -6.08 39.81 -16.26
C ASN A 28 -6.43 38.40 -16.78
N GLU A 29 -6.48 38.19 -18.10
CA GLU A 29 -6.85 36.89 -18.68
C GLU A 29 -5.66 35.94 -18.85
N PHE A 30 -4.47 36.46 -19.21
CA PHE A 30 -3.29 35.62 -19.49
C PHE A 30 -2.29 35.55 -18.34
N GLY A 31 -2.45 36.42 -17.32
CA GLY A 31 -1.45 36.59 -16.27
C GLY A 31 -0.13 37.14 -16.83
N ASP A 32 0.72 37.69 -15.95
CA ASP A 32 2.03 38.20 -16.35
C ASP A 32 2.90 37.07 -16.96
N PRO A 33 3.25 37.13 -18.26
CA PRO A 33 4.06 36.09 -18.92
C PRO A 33 5.51 36.05 -18.41
N PHE A 34 5.97 37.07 -17.67
CA PHE A 34 7.27 37.11 -17.02
C PHE A 34 7.24 36.68 -15.55
N ARG A 35 6.04 36.47 -14.98
CA ARG A 35 5.90 35.86 -13.66
C ARG A 35 6.14 34.37 -13.80
N LYS A 36 7.42 33.97 -13.70
CA LYS A 36 7.79 32.58 -13.43
C LYS A 36 6.86 32.09 -12.32
N ARG A 37 6.02 31.09 -12.60
CA ARG A 37 5.40 30.31 -11.53
C ARG A 37 6.56 29.92 -10.62
N PRO A 38 6.54 30.24 -9.32
CA PRO A 38 7.59 29.75 -8.44
C PRO A 38 7.65 28.24 -8.66
N SER A 39 8.80 27.76 -9.11
CA SER A 39 9.08 26.33 -9.18
C SER A 39 8.68 25.74 -7.83
N GLU A 40 7.99 24.61 -7.83
CA GLU A 40 7.73 23.91 -6.57
C GLU A 40 9.07 23.77 -5.81
N PRO A 41 9.10 23.99 -4.49
CA PRO A 41 10.34 23.88 -3.75
C PRO A 41 10.95 22.50 -4.02
N ASN A 42 12.27 22.45 -4.24
CA ASN A 42 12.97 21.20 -4.46
C ASN A 42 13.04 20.45 -3.12
N HIS A 43 12.02 19.65 -2.83
CA HIS A 43 11.96 18.86 -1.59
C HIS A 43 13.02 17.75 -1.62
N PRO A 44 13.70 17.47 -0.50
CA PRO A 44 14.45 16.23 -0.32
C PRO A 44 13.56 15.00 -0.55
N ASP A 45 14.20 13.84 -0.81
CA ASP A 45 13.49 12.57 -0.81
C ASP A 45 13.18 12.13 0.62
N PHE A 46 12.00 12.53 1.11
CA PHE A 46 11.46 12.10 2.40
C PHE A 46 11.01 10.63 2.38
N SER A 47 10.92 10.01 1.22
CA SER A 47 10.30 8.69 1.07
C SER A 47 11.21 7.56 1.56
N ARG A 48 12.53 7.72 1.40
CA ARG A 48 13.57 6.82 1.94
C ARG A 48 13.24 5.34 1.69
N TYR A 49 12.89 5.00 0.46
CA TYR A 49 12.42 3.66 0.12
C TYR A 49 13.54 2.62 0.23
N ARG A 50 13.31 1.57 1.03
CA ARG A 50 14.06 0.32 0.95
C ARG A 50 13.25 -0.66 0.10
N HIS A 51 13.73 -1.00 -1.09
CA HIS A 51 12.87 -1.70 -2.05
C HIS A 51 12.64 -3.18 -1.73
N ILE A 52 13.68 -3.92 -1.36
CA ILE A 52 13.66 -5.38 -1.25
C ILE A 52 14.51 -5.82 -0.06
N GLN A 53 14.05 -6.83 0.66
CA GLN A 53 14.83 -7.65 1.58
C GLN A 53 14.65 -9.12 1.21
N THR A 54 15.73 -9.89 1.19
CA THR A 54 15.68 -11.35 1.05
C THR A 54 16.01 -11.95 2.40
N LEU A 55 15.13 -12.80 2.93
CA LEU A 55 15.32 -13.49 4.19
C LEU A 55 16.10 -14.79 3.98
N SER A 56 17.02 -15.07 4.88
CA SER A 56 17.70 -16.37 4.98
C SER A 56 16.75 -17.46 5.50
N ALA A 57 17.18 -18.72 5.41
CA ALA A 57 16.44 -19.84 5.97
C ALA A 57 16.31 -19.75 7.51
N ASP A 58 17.24 -19.09 8.20
CA ASP A 58 17.18 -18.90 9.66
C ASP A 58 16.19 -17.79 10.07
N GLU A 59 16.05 -16.77 9.23
CA GLU A 59 15.07 -15.70 9.38
C GLU A 59 13.65 -16.15 8.97
N PHE A 60 13.52 -17.16 8.10
CA PHE A 60 12.25 -17.74 7.68
C PHE A 60 12.29 -19.30 7.76
N PRO A 61 12.27 -19.86 8.99
CA PRO A 61 12.69 -21.24 9.29
C PRO A 61 11.57 -22.28 9.12
N LEU A 62 11.16 -22.56 7.88
CA LEU A 62 10.12 -23.55 7.63
C LEU A 62 10.56 -25.01 7.86
N ASP A 63 11.85 -25.31 7.75
CA ASP A 63 12.40 -26.67 7.90
C ASP A 63 12.69 -27.04 9.37
N ASN A 64 12.62 -26.07 10.29
CA ASN A 64 12.88 -26.33 11.71
C ASN A 64 11.59 -26.80 12.40
N PRO A 65 11.55 -28.03 12.95
CA PRO A 65 10.33 -28.58 13.54
C PRO A 65 9.87 -27.90 14.83
N GLN A 66 10.73 -27.09 15.45
CA GLN A 66 10.42 -26.35 16.67
C GLN A 66 10.03 -24.90 16.41
N ARG A 67 10.13 -24.43 15.16
CA ARG A 67 9.84 -23.03 14.82
C ARG A 67 8.64 -22.93 13.90
N ARG A 68 7.98 -21.78 13.94
CA ARG A 68 6.90 -21.41 13.03
C ARG A 68 7.03 -19.95 12.62
N VAL A 69 6.50 -19.63 11.45
CA VAL A 69 6.38 -18.25 10.98
C VAL A 69 4.92 -17.82 11.07
N ILE A 70 4.67 -16.66 11.65
CA ILE A 70 3.34 -16.08 11.84
C ILE A 70 3.30 -14.77 11.07
N LEU A 71 2.56 -14.74 9.97
CA LEU A 71 2.33 -13.54 9.17
C LEU A 71 1.01 -12.88 9.60
N ILE A 72 1.00 -11.60 9.93
CA ILE A 72 -0.19 -10.87 10.43
C ILE A 72 -0.58 -9.77 9.44
N GLY A 73 -1.90 -9.65 9.20
CA GLY A 73 -2.52 -8.57 8.42
C GLY A 73 -2.45 -7.19 9.08
N ASP A 74 -3.18 -6.24 8.51
CA ASP A 74 -3.13 -4.82 8.89
C ASP A 74 -3.71 -4.58 10.30
N ILE A 75 -2.88 -4.01 11.19
CA ILE A 75 -3.20 -3.85 12.62
C ILE A 75 -3.80 -2.47 12.91
N HIS A 76 -3.33 -1.42 12.22
CA HIS A 76 -3.80 -0.03 12.39
C HIS A 76 -3.92 0.42 13.85
N GLY A 77 -2.86 0.22 14.64
CA GLY A 77 -2.81 0.64 16.04
C GLY A 77 -3.82 -0.06 16.95
N LYS A 78 -4.47 -1.16 16.53
CA LYS A 78 -5.41 -1.91 17.38
C LYS A 78 -4.70 -2.83 18.38
N ASP A 79 -3.89 -2.24 19.27
CA ASP A 79 -3.06 -2.95 20.26
C ASP A 79 -3.81 -4.04 21.04
N LYS A 80 -4.99 -3.72 21.60
CA LYS A 80 -5.84 -4.69 22.32
C LYS A 80 -6.09 -5.97 21.51
N TRP A 81 -6.42 -5.81 20.23
CA TRP A 81 -6.75 -6.94 19.35
C TRP A 81 -5.50 -7.63 18.84
N PHE A 82 -4.44 -6.87 18.55
CA PHE A 82 -3.13 -7.43 18.24
C PHE A 82 -2.65 -8.38 19.34
N ARG A 83 -2.65 -7.94 20.61
CA ARG A 83 -2.29 -8.80 21.77
C ARG A 83 -3.20 -10.01 21.88
N LYS A 84 -4.52 -9.84 21.72
CA LYS A 84 -5.46 -10.96 21.72
C LYS A 84 -5.16 -11.99 20.62
N LEU A 85 -4.71 -11.56 19.45
CA LEU A 85 -4.31 -12.48 18.38
C LEU A 85 -3.02 -13.22 18.73
N LEU A 86 -2.03 -12.52 19.30
CA LEU A 86 -0.80 -13.15 19.81
C LEU A 86 -1.12 -14.20 20.88
N ASP A 87 -2.01 -13.89 21.82
CA ASP A 87 -2.50 -14.83 22.82
C ASP A 87 -3.22 -16.01 22.18
N GLU A 88 -4.08 -15.76 21.18
CA GLU A 88 -4.82 -16.80 20.47
C GLU A 88 -3.88 -17.79 19.77
N VAL A 89 -2.79 -17.27 19.18
CA VAL A 89 -1.79 -18.11 18.52
C VAL A 89 -0.74 -18.68 19.48
N ASP A 90 -0.81 -18.33 20.75
CA ASP A 90 0.17 -18.70 21.79
C ASP A 90 1.59 -18.29 21.38
N TYR A 91 1.75 -17.03 20.94
CA TYR A 91 3.00 -16.51 20.39
C TYR A 91 4.16 -16.61 21.40
N ASP A 92 5.27 -17.20 20.96
CA ASP A 92 6.51 -17.35 21.72
C ASP A 92 7.68 -16.75 20.91
N SER A 93 8.21 -15.62 21.37
CA SER A 93 9.29 -14.91 20.67
C SER A 93 10.60 -15.70 20.56
N GLN A 94 10.77 -16.79 21.33
CA GLN A 94 11.98 -17.64 21.25
C GLN A 94 11.91 -18.64 20.08
N ASN A 95 10.70 -19.11 19.77
CA ASN A 95 10.48 -20.17 18.78
C ASN A 95 9.77 -19.66 17.52
N ASP A 96 9.06 -18.54 17.61
CA ASP A 96 8.26 -17.99 16.53
C ASP A 96 8.95 -16.83 15.83
N VAL A 97 8.82 -16.79 14.50
CA VAL A 97 9.11 -15.60 13.71
C VAL A 97 7.80 -14.89 13.42
N LEU A 98 7.69 -13.64 13.85
CA LEU A 98 6.55 -12.78 13.52
C LEU A 98 6.88 -11.90 12.32
N VAL A 99 5.95 -11.79 11.36
CA VAL A 99 6.08 -10.95 10.17
C VAL A 99 4.79 -10.14 9.97
N HIS A 100 4.86 -8.82 9.84
CA HIS A 100 3.67 -8.01 9.53
C HIS A 100 3.58 -7.64 8.04
N THR A 101 2.37 -7.51 7.49
CA THR A 101 2.14 -7.08 6.09
C THR A 101 2.11 -5.56 5.90
N GLY A 102 2.46 -4.79 6.92
CA GLY A 102 2.43 -3.32 6.91
C GLY A 102 1.17 -2.78 7.55
N ASP A 103 1.02 -1.46 7.55
CA ASP A 103 -0.13 -0.75 8.11
C ASP A 103 -0.47 -1.20 9.54
N PHE A 104 0.58 -1.26 10.35
CA PHE A 104 0.45 -1.68 11.74
C PHE A 104 0.14 -0.51 12.68
N ILE A 105 0.32 0.74 12.22
CA ILE A 105 0.02 1.99 12.91
C ILE A 105 -0.92 2.90 12.10
N ALA A 106 -1.36 3.99 12.72
CA ALA A 106 -2.38 4.93 12.24
C ALA A 106 -3.78 4.32 12.11
N ARG A 107 -4.79 5.18 11.91
CA ARG A 107 -6.23 4.86 11.77
C ARG A 107 -6.92 4.35 13.03
N GLY A 108 -6.19 3.63 13.88
CA GLY A 108 -6.59 3.32 15.25
C GLY A 108 -6.46 4.51 16.18
N ASP A 109 -6.55 4.26 17.49
CA ASP A 109 -6.23 5.28 18.46
C ASP A 109 -4.72 5.54 18.51
N HIS A 110 -4.34 6.77 18.82
CA HIS A 110 -2.94 7.19 18.85
C HIS A 110 -2.09 6.37 19.83
N ASN A 111 -2.62 6.09 21.02
CA ASN A 111 -1.92 5.32 22.04
C ASN A 111 -1.68 3.87 21.59
N GLY A 112 -2.67 3.26 20.96
CA GLY A 112 -2.57 1.95 20.36
C GLY A 112 -1.53 1.91 19.23
N SER A 113 -1.46 2.94 18.38
CA SER A 113 -0.39 3.06 17.39
C SER A 113 0.99 3.11 18.04
N MET A 114 1.17 3.93 19.08
CA MET A 114 2.43 4.01 19.82
C MET A 114 2.79 2.70 20.53
N ALA A 115 1.81 1.99 21.08
CA ALA A 115 2.03 0.69 21.72
C ALA A 115 2.42 -0.42 20.73
N VAL A 116 1.81 -0.43 19.54
CA VAL A 116 2.15 -1.43 18.51
C VAL A 116 3.57 -1.17 17.98
N ILE A 117 3.94 0.07 17.63
CA ILE A 117 5.31 0.33 17.14
C ILE A 117 6.38 0.07 18.21
N ASP A 118 6.07 0.36 19.48
CA ASP A 118 6.93 0.01 20.61
C ASP A 118 7.16 -1.50 20.70
N PHE A 119 6.10 -2.31 20.58
CA PHE A 119 6.22 -3.76 20.53
C PHE A 119 7.08 -4.21 19.34
N MET A 120 6.80 -3.71 18.13
CA MET A 120 7.52 -4.11 16.92
C MET A 120 9.02 -3.80 17.00
N THR A 121 9.35 -2.61 17.53
CA THR A 121 10.73 -2.14 17.68
C THR A 121 11.45 -2.92 18.77
N THR A 122 10.85 -3.08 19.95
CA THR A 122 11.44 -3.78 21.11
C THR A 122 11.77 -5.25 20.81
N HIS A 123 10.93 -5.91 20.02
CA HIS A 123 11.10 -7.32 19.67
C HIS A 123 11.77 -7.53 18.30
N ASN A 124 12.23 -6.45 17.65
CA ASN A 124 12.87 -6.47 16.33
C ASN A 124 12.07 -7.29 15.30
N ILE A 125 10.76 -7.06 15.24
CA ILE A 125 9.84 -7.79 14.38
C ILE A 125 10.10 -7.42 12.92
N THR A 126 10.09 -8.38 12.01
CA THR A 126 10.27 -8.09 10.57
C THR A 126 8.92 -7.85 9.90
N GLY A 127 8.93 -7.26 8.71
CA GLY A 127 7.71 -6.97 7.97
C GLY A 127 7.97 -6.10 6.76
N VAL A 128 6.90 -5.75 6.06
CA VAL A 128 6.93 -4.78 4.96
C VAL A 128 6.28 -3.47 5.38
N ARG A 129 6.67 -2.39 4.71
CA ARG A 129 6.08 -1.06 4.92
C ARG A 129 4.72 -0.95 4.22
N GLY A 130 3.70 -0.49 4.95
CA GLY A 130 2.40 -0.11 4.40
C GLY A 130 2.32 1.35 3.95
N ASN A 131 1.22 1.74 3.27
CA ASN A 131 1.07 3.12 2.78
C ASN A 131 0.87 4.11 3.93
N HIS A 132 0.22 3.72 5.03
CA HIS A 132 0.09 4.58 6.19
C HIS A 132 1.41 4.69 6.97
N ASP A 133 2.17 3.60 7.08
CA ASP A 133 3.52 3.61 7.66
C ASP A 133 4.45 4.55 6.85
N GLN A 134 4.36 4.48 5.52
CA GLN A 134 5.12 5.35 4.61
C GLN A 134 4.78 6.83 4.81
N LYS A 135 3.49 7.19 4.95
CA LYS A 135 3.07 8.58 5.17
C LYS A 135 3.60 9.14 6.51
N ILE A 136 3.68 8.31 7.55
CA ILE A 136 4.29 8.68 8.84
C ILE A 136 5.79 8.93 8.69
N LEU A 137 6.50 8.03 8.02
CA LEU A 137 7.93 8.18 7.78
C LEU A 137 8.23 9.48 7.01
N GLU A 138 7.47 9.76 5.96
CA GLU A 138 7.67 10.97 5.18
C GLU A 138 7.45 12.23 6.02
N TRP A 139 6.44 12.24 6.91
CA TRP A 139 6.26 13.32 7.89
C TRP A 139 7.45 13.44 8.84
N ARG A 140 7.96 12.30 9.35
CA ARG A 140 9.10 12.27 10.28
C ARG A 140 10.36 12.85 9.64
N GLU A 141 10.64 12.53 8.38
CA GLU A 141 11.77 13.07 7.62
C GLU A 141 11.58 14.54 7.22
N TRP A 142 10.33 14.96 6.99
CA TRP A 142 9.99 16.34 6.64
C TRP A 142 10.20 17.32 7.81
N MET A 143 9.86 16.91 9.04
CA MET A 143 9.93 17.76 10.24
C MET A 143 11.32 18.41 10.46
N PRO A 144 12.43 17.65 10.59
CA PRO A 144 13.74 18.24 10.82
C PRO A 144 14.24 19.07 9.63
N TRP A 145 13.82 18.74 8.40
CA TRP A 145 14.11 19.58 7.24
C TRP A 145 13.39 20.93 7.33
N PHE A 146 12.11 20.92 7.70
CA PHE A 146 11.30 22.13 7.82
C PHE A 146 11.77 23.02 8.97
N ASP A 147 12.16 22.43 10.10
CA ASP A 147 12.69 23.16 11.26
C ASP A 147 14.02 23.88 10.98
N ASN A 148 14.82 23.37 10.03
CA ASN A 148 16.03 24.05 9.58
C ASN A 148 15.77 25.28 8.68
N LEU A 149 14.52 25.51 8.25
CA LEU A 149 14.15 26.71 7.53
C LEU A 149 13.93 27.86 8.53
N SER A 150 14.74 28.92 8.43
CA SER A 150 14.64 30.09 9.32
C SER A 150 13.20 30.65 9.38
N GLY A 151 12.59 30.63 10.56
CA GLY A 151 11.21 31.09 10.78
C GLY A 151 10.12 30.04 10.52
N GLY A 152 10.51 28.82 10.13
CA GLY A 152 9.60 27.72 9.81
C GLY A 152 8.91 27.17 11.06
N SER A 153 9.68 26.79 12.07
CA SER A 153 9.17 26.22 13.33
C SER A 153 8.21 27.18 14.05
N GLU A 154 8.52 28.49 14.10
CA GLU A 154 7.62 29.48 14.69
C GLU A 154 6.31 29.61 13.91
N TRP A 155 6.37 29.58 12.58
CA TRP A 155 5.18 29.60 11.74
C TRP A 155 4.33 28.33 11.91
N LEU A 156 4.96 27.17 11.99
CA LEU A 156 4.27 25.89 12.16
C LEU A 156 3.59 25.81 13.53
N ALA A 157 4.24 26.31 14.59
CA ALA A 157 3.65 26.42 15.92
C ALA A 157 2.43 27.35 15.95
N GLN A 158 2.50 28.50 15.25
CA GLN A 158 1.33 29.39 15.10
C GLN A 158 0.20 28.71 14.34
N LEU A 159 0.53 27.94 13.30
CA LEU A 159 -0.46 27.18 12.53
C LEU A 159 -1.10 26.07 13.37
N GLU A 160 -0.31 25.37 14.20
CA GLU A 160 -0.80 24.34 15.14
C GLU A 160 -1.74 24.95 16.18
N SER A 161 -1.40 26.13 16.75
CA SER A 161 -2.27 26.87 17.66
C SER A 161 -3.61 27.26 17.00
N ALA A 162 -3.57 27.78 15.78
CA ALA A 162 -4.78 28.12 15.03
C ALA A 162 -5.65 26.90 14.71
N TRP A 163 -5.02 25.73 14.50
CA TRP A 163 -5.74 24.48 14.36
C TRP A 163 -6.41 24.06 15.66
N HIS A 164 -5.75 24.20 16.81
CA HIS A 164 -6.35 23.89 18.12
C HIS A 164 -7.62 24.69 18.38
N GLU A 165 -7.61 26.00 18.11
CA GLU A 165 -8.79 26.86 18.21
C GLU A 165 -9.90 26.41 17.25
N ALA A 166 -9.58 26.20 15.97
CA ALA A 166 -10.55 25.76 14.97
C ALA A 166 -11.15 24.36 15.29
N LYS A 167 -10.37 23.48 15.90
CA LYS A 167 -10.84 22.16 16.33
C LYS A 167 -11.84 22.27 17.47
N GLU A 168 -11.63 23.18 18.43
CA GLU A 168 -12.59 23.43 19.52
C GLU A 168 -13.92 24.00 19.00
N GLU A 169 -13.88 24.72 17.87
CA GLU A 169 -15.06 25.17 17.13
C GLU A 169 -15.73 24.06 16.30
N GLY A 170 -15.18 22.85 16.29
CA GLY A 170 -15.73 21.70 15.55
C GLY A 170 -15.42 21.71 14.05
N GLN A 171 -14.37 22.42 13.61
CA GLN A 171 -13.96 22.41 12.20
C GLN A 171 -13.28 21.10 11.80
N ASN A 172 -13.51 20.64 10.57
CA ASN A 172 -12.82 19.49 10.00
C ASN A 172 -11.39 19.86 9.59
N LEU A 173 -10.40 19.05 9.98
CA LEU A 173 -8.98 19.33 9.76
C LEU A 173 -8.61 19.50 8.29
N LYS A 174 -9.10 18.61 7.44
CA LYS A 174 -8.76 18.57 6.01
C LYS A 174 -9.33 19.78 5.28
N GLU A 175 -10.58 20.13 5.59
CA GLU A 175 -11.25 21.31 5.04
C GLU A 175 -10.58 22.60 5.53
N TRP A 176 -10.30 22.69 6.83
CA TRP A 176 -9.59 23.81 7.43
C TRP A 176 -8.21 23.99 6.80
N ALA A 177 -7.39 22.95 6.73
CA ALA A 177 -6.04 23.02 6.15
C ALA A 177 -6.08 23.43 4.67
N LYS A 178 -7.05 22.91 3.90
CA LYS A 178 -7.30 23.31 2.51
C LYS A 178 -7.67 24.78 2.42
N GLN A 179 -8.54 25.27 3.29
CA GLN A 179 -8.94 26.68 3.35
C GLN A 179 -7.74 27.57 3.69
N GLN A 180 -6.98 27.26 4.73
CA GLN A 180 -5.79 28.00 5.14
C GLN A 180 -4.78 28.10 4.00
N ARG A 181 -4.52 26.98 3.31
CA ARG A 181 -3.63 26.95 2.14
C ARG A 181 -4.12 27.84 1.01
N ASN A 182 -5.41 27.83 0.69
CA ASN A 182 -5.98 28.61 -0.41
C ASN A 182 -6.04 30.12 -0.09
N GLN A 183 -6.25 30.47 1.17
CA GLN A 183 -6.33 31.85 1.64
C GLN A 183 -4.95 32.47 1.92
N ALA A 184 -3.91 31.65 2.11
CA ALA A 184 -2.56 32.12 2.38
C ALA A 184 -2.04 33.09 1.31
N ARG A 185 -1.42 34.19 1.76
CA ARG A 185 -0.79 35.21 0.91
C ARG A 185 0.63 35.52 1.41
N GLY A 186 1.43 36.16 0.57
CA GLY A 186 2.78 36.60 0.94
C GLY A 186 3.66 35.48 1.51
N ARG A 187 4.24 35.71 2.70
CA ARG A 187 5.10 34.73 3.39
C ARG A 187 4.36 33.46 3.80
N ASN A 188 3.09 33.55 4.23
CA ASN A 188 2.31 32.35 4.58
C ASN A 188 2.10 31.43 3.38
N ALA A 189 1.88 32.01 2.18
CA ALA A 189 1.77 31.21 0.96
C ALA A 189 3.09 30.52 0.61
N ALA A 190 4.24 31.10 0.98
CA ALA A 190 5.54 30.46 0.80
C ALA A 190 5.71 29.26 1.74
N TRP A 191 5.33 29.39 3.01
CA TRP A 191 5.38 28.29 3.96
C TRP A 191 4.47 27.12 3.57
N TRP A 192 3.25 27.41 3.14
CA TRP A 192 2.34 26.37 2.63
C TRP A 192 2.86 25.62 1.41
N ARG A 193 3.76 26.21 0.59
CA ARG A 193 4.41 25.50 -0.54
C ARG A 193 5.41 24.45 -0.09
N ASN A 194 6.00 24.60 1.09
CA ASN A 194 6.96 23.65 1.66
C ASN A 194 6.26 22.43 2.30
N ILE A 195 4.93 22.47 2.45
CA ILE A 195 4.12 21.31 2.81
C ILE A 195 3.58 20.70 1.50
N PRO A 196 3.86 19.42 1.20
CA PRO A 196 3.36 18.78 -0.02
C PRO A 196 1.85 18.94 -0.22
N LYS A 197 1.41 19.07 -1.48
CA LYS A 197 0.03 19.45 -1.82
C LYS A 197 -1.06 18.53 -1.28
N LYS A 198 -0.77 17.24 -1.09
CA LYS A 198 -1.73 16.25 -0.60
C LYS A 198 -1.60 15.99 0.90
N TRP A 199 -0.63 16.61 1.56
CA TRP A 199 -0.39 16.41 2.97
C TRP A 199 -1.21 17.38 3.81
N VAL A 200 -1.78 16.84 4.88
CA VAL A 200 -2.60 17.54 5.87
C VAL A 200 -1.84 17.49 7.21
N PRO A 201 -1.31 18.63 7.69
CA PRO A 201 -0.59 18.66 8.96
C PRO A 201 -1.55 18.41 10.14
N PHE A 202 -1.00 18.04 11.30
CA PHE A 202 -1.73 17.84 12.57
C PHE A 202 -2.71 16.66 12.63
N GLY A 203 -2.87 15.94 11.52
CA GLY A 203 -3.61 14.69 11.47
C GLY A 203 -2.90 13.55 12.20
N ASP A 204 -3.49 12.36 12.15
CA ASP A 204 -2.99 11.19 12.87
C ASP A 204 -1.55 10.82 12.46
N HIS A 205 -1.28 10.72 11.15
CA HIS A 205 0.07 10.43 10.63
C HIS A 205 1.10 11.46 11.10
N TYR A 206 0.76 12.75 11.11
CA TYR A 206 1.64 13.82 11.57
C TYR A 206 1.93 13.68 13.06
N ARG A 207 0.90 13.42 13.88
CA ARG A 207 1.04 13.29 15.33
C ARG A 207 1.87 12.07 15.71
N ILE A 208 1.65 10.94 15.05
CA ILE A 208 2.45 9.73 15.25
C ILE A 208 3.91 10.03 14.88
N ALA A 209 4.16 10.62 13.70
CA ALA A 209 5.50 11.00 13.26
C ALA A 209 6.23 11.92 14.27
N LYS A 210 5.52 12.88 14.87
CA LYS A 210 6.05 13.80 15.89
C LYS A 210 6.39 13.07 17.20
N ALA A 211 5.70 11.98 17.51
CA ALA A 211 5.85 11.21 18.74
C ALA A 211 6.88 10.06 18.65
N LEU A 212 7.36 9.73 17.44
CA LEU A 212 8.33 8.65 17.26
C LEU A 212 9.66 8.94 17.97
N THR A 213 10.19 7.94 18.65
CA THR A 213 11.59 7.93 19.09
C THR A 213 12.53 7.68 17.91
N GLU A 214 13.84 7.94 18.09
CA GLU A 214 14.84 7.63 17.06
C GLU A 214 14.93 6.13 16.74
N GLU A 215 14.75 5.26 17.74
CA GLU A 215 14.76 3.80 17.54
C GLU A 215 13.55 3.34 16.70
N GLN A 216 12.36 3.86 17.02
CA GLN A 216 11.14 3.57 16.26
C GLN A 216 11.20 4.13 14.84
N HIS A 217 11.82 5.30 14.67
CA HIS A 217 12.08 5.87 13.36
C HIS A 217 13.05 5.00 12.55
N ALA A 218 14.17 4.58 13.15
CA ALA A 218 15.14 3.69 12.52
C ALA A 218 14.52 2.34 12.13
N TYR A 219 13.62 1.81 12.96
CA TYR A 219 12.81 0.63 12.65
C TYR A 219 11.99 0.83 11.37
N LEU A 220 11.19 1.91 11.27
CA LEU A 220 10.39 2.21 10.07
C LEU A 220 11.27 2.39 8.82
N LEU A 221 12.42 3.07 8.95
CA LEU A 221 13.40 3.22 7.87
C LEU A 221 13.94 1.86 7.38
N ALA A 222 14.12 0.91 8.28
CA ALA A 222 14.64 -0.42 7.96
C ALA A 222 13.62 -1.30 7.22
N LEU A 223 12.32 -1.05 7.34
CA LEU A 223 11.29 -1.87 6.69
C LEU A 223 11.35 -1.76 5.15
N PRO A 224 11.45 -2.89 4.43
CA PRO A 224 11.39 -2.93 2.97
C PRO A 224 9.97 -2.79 2.43
N LEU A 225 9.82 -2.46 1.14
CA LEU A 225 8.54 -2.53 0.43
C LEU A 225 8.14 -3.98 0.10
N LYS A 226 9.12 -4.87 -0.07
CA LYS A 226 8.94 -6.26 -0.50
C LYS A 226 9.92 -7.16 0.23
N ILE A 227 9.44 -8.28 0.73
CA ILE A 227 10.27 -9.37 1.25
C ILE A 227 10.22 -10.55 0.28
N HIS A 228 11.36 -11.20 0.07
CA HIS A 228 11.47 -12.51 -0.58
C HIS A 228 12.00 -13.54 0.41
N ALA A 229 11.32 -14.66 0.54
CA ALA A 229 11.73 -15.81 1.35
C ALA A 229 11.97 -17.01 0.41
N PRO A 230 13.22 -17.23 -0.07
CA PRO A 230 13.53 -18.28 -1.03
C PRO A 230 13.21 -19.67 -0.52
N SER A 231 13.46 -19.96 0.77
CA SER A 231 13.19 -21.26 1.41
C SER A 231 11.70 -21.65 1.34
N ALA A 232 10.82 -20.66 1.17
CA ALA A 232 9.38 -20.84 1.13
C ALA A 232 8.76 -20.59 -0.25
N HIS A 233 9.55 -20.26 -1.28
CA HIS A 233 9.04 -19.76 -2.57
C HIS A 233 7.94 -18.70 -2.37
N THR A 234 8.23 -17.72 -1.51
CA THR A 234 7.22 -16.79 -1.02
C THR A 234 7.68 -15.34 -1.09
N PHE A 235 6.73 -14.45 -1.39
CA PHE A 235 6.87 -13.01 -1.29
C PHE A 235 5.92 -12.44 -0.25
N VAL A 236 6.36 -11.40 0.46
CA VAL A 236 5.48 -10.55 1.28
C VAL A 236 5.53 -9.13 0.72
N VAL A 237 4.36 -8.54 0.53
CA VAL A 237 4.20 -7.16 0.02
C VAL A 237 2.95 -6.58 0.65
N HIS A 238 2.92 -5.27 0.89
CA HIS A 238 1.75 -4.67 1.54
C HIS A 238 0.49 -4.73 0.68
N ALA A 239 0.49 -4.12 -0.52
CA ALA A 239 -0.70 -4.07 -1.36
C ALA A 239 -0.71 -5.11 -2.49
N GLY A 240 0.37 -5.19 -3.28
CA GLY A 240 0.40 -6.09 -4.42
C GLY A 240 1.70 -6.16 -5.19
N LEU A 241 1.82 -7.26 -5.93
CA LEU A 241 2.97 -7.60 -6.78
C LEU A 241 2.46 -8.31 -8.04
N LEU A 242 2.88 -7.87 -9.21
CA LEU A 242 2.53 -8.54 -10.46
C LEU A 242 3.55 -9.63 -10.80
N PRO A 243 3.11 -10.80 -11.29
CA PRO A 243 4.02 -11.91 -11.63
C PRO A 243 4.84 -11.67 -12.91
N GLY A 244 4.43 -10.69 -13.72
CA GLY A 244 4.99 -10.36 -15.02
C GLY A 244 4.48 -9.00 -15.50
N ASP A 245 5.03 -8.51 -16.61
CA ASP A 245 4.56 -7.27 -17.23
C ASP A 245 3.26 -7.53 -17.99
N VAL A 246 2.15 -7.01 -17.45
CA VAL A 246 0.78 -7.19 -17.97
C VAL A 246 0.57 -6.67 -19.39
N ARG A 247 1.52 -5.93 -19.96
CA ARG A 247 1.47 -5.42 -21.34
C ARG A 247 1.85 -6.46 -22.39
N TYR A 248 2.46 -7.57 -21.98
CA TYR A 248 3.00 -8.59 -22.89
C TYR A 248 2.45 -9.98 -22.56
N ASP A 249 2.51 -10.88 -23.54
CA ASP A 249 2.12 -12.28 -23.36
C ASP A 249 3.01 -12.97 -22.30
N TYR A 250 2.43 -13.89 -21.52
CA TYR A 250 3.12 -14.57 -20.44
C TYR A 250 4.34 -15.39 -20.90
N PHE A 251 4.37 -15.84 -22.16
CA PHE A 251 5.42 -16.69 -22.72
C PHE A 251 6.49 -15.91 -23.48
N ASP A 252 6.45 -14.58 -23.47
CA ASP A 252 7.46 -13.73 -24.08
C ASP A 252 8.80 -13.84 -23.32
N ARG A 253 9.75 -14.60 -23.90
CA ARG A 253 11.05 -14.89 -23.28
C ARG A 253 11.99 -13.68 -23.18
N GLU A 254 11.73 -12.60 -23.92
CA GLU A 254 12.57 -11.41 -23.85
C GLU A 254 12.13 -10.48 -22.72
N ARG A 255 10.81 -10.39 -22.51
CA ARG A 255 10.21 -9.39 -21.63
C ARG A 255 9.67 -9.96 -20.31
N GLN A 256 9.26 -11.23 -20.27
CA GLN A 256 8.73 -11.84 -19.05
C GLN A 256 9.81 -12.56 -18.25
N PRO A 257 9.98 -12.24 -16.95
CA PRO A 257 11.00 -12.88 -16.12
C PRO A 257 10.77 -14.40 -16.00
N LEU A 258 9.52 -14.83 -15.86
CA LEU A 258 9.17 -16.23 -15.65
C LEU A 258 9.21 -17.11 -16.91
N ALA A 259 9.28 -16.51 -18.11
CA ALA A 259 9.41 -17.25 -19.36
C ALA A 259 10.88 -17.54 -19.73
N ARG A 260 11.84 -16.90 -19.02
CA ARG A 260 13.27 -17.00 -19.32
C ARG A 260 13.87 -18.32 -18.83
N ILE A 261 14.96 -18.72 -19.49
CA ILE A 261 15.76 -19.89 -19.10
C ILE A 261 17.22 -19.42 -18.93
N PRO A 262 17.84 -19.59 -17.74
CA PRO A 262 17.21 -20.02 -16.50
C PRO A 262 16.22 -18.96 -15.98
N CYS A 263 15.10 -19.42 -15.42
CA CYS A 263 14.17 -18.53 -14.72
C CYS A 263 14.78 -18.16 -13.36
N ILE A 264 14.79 -16.86 -13.06
CA ILE A 264 15.27 -16.32 -11.80
C ILE A 264 14.06 -15.63 -11.15
N GLU A 265 13.48 -16.28 -10.14
CA GLU A 265 12.25 -15.84 -9.46
C GLU A 265 12.32 -14.38 -8.96
N THR A 266 13.49 -13.96 -8.46
CA THR A 266 13.73 -12.59 -7.97
C THR A 266 13.62 -11.52 -9.07
N GLU A 267 13.72 -11.89 -10.35
CA GLU A 267 13.53 -10.93 -11.44
C GLU A 267 12.10 -10.38 -11.49
N ILE A 268 11.10 -11.07 -10.92
CA ILE A 268 9.75 -10.50 -10.73
C ILE A 268 9.82 -9.15 -10.01
N LEU A 269 10.71 -9.02 -9.02
CA LEU A 269 10.79 -7.85 -8.15
C LEU A 269 11.42 -6.62 -8.82
N GLN A 270 12.25 -6.84 -9.84
CA GLN A 270 13.13 -5.82 -10.42
C GLN A 270 12.91 -5.58 -11.92
N ARG A 271 12.44 -6.59 -12.67
CA ARG A 271 12.26 -6.49 -14.13
C ARG A 271 10.82 -6.18 -14.56
N VAL A 272 9.84 -6.47 -13.72
CA VAL A 272 8.45 -6.08 -13.98
C VAL A 272 8.31 -4.59 -13.69
N PRO A 273 8.13 -3.71 -14.70
CA PRO A 273 8.22 -2.26 -14.50
C PRO A 273 7.20 -1.72 -13.49
N GLN A 274 6.04 -2.36 -13.39
CA GLN A 274 5.01 -2.01 -12.41
C GLN A 274 5.49 -2.27 -10.98
N ASN A 275 6.32 -3.30 -10.76
CA ASN A 275 6.84 -3.65 -9.43
C ASN A 275 8.03 -2.78 -9.00
N THR A 276 8.61 -1.96 -9.89
CA THR A 276 9.72 -1.05 -9.53
C THR A 276 9.24 0.30 -9.03
N VAL A 277 7.94 0.60 -9.19
CA VAL A 277 7.30 1.83 -8.72
C VAL A 277 6.79 1.64 -7.29
N PRO A 278 7.35 2.32 -6.27
CA PRO A 278 6.96 2.15 -4.86
C PRO A 278 5.47 2.33 -4.62
N TRP A 279 4.87 3.34 -5.26
CA TRP A 279 3.44 3.62 -5.14
C TRP A 279 2.58 2.40 -5.49
N ASN A 280 2.97 1.62 -6.49
CA ASN A 280 2.23 0.41 -6.88
C ASN A 280 2.28 -0.65 -5.77
N ASN A 281 3.45 -0.90 -5.16
CA ASN A 281 3.59 -1.91 -4.10
C ASN A 281 2.84 -1.53 -2.82
N LEU A 282 2.62 -0.24 -2.61
CA LEU A 282 1.91 0.32 -1.45
C LEU A 282 0.42 0.51 -1.68
N ASN A 283 -0.08 0.58 -2.94
CA ASN A 283 -1.46 1.03 -3.19
C ASN A 283 -2.25 0.17 -4.20
N MET A 284 -1.61 -0.74 -4.92
CA MET A 284 -2.26 -1.52 -5.98
C MET A 284 -3.42 -2.37 -5.46
N ARG A 285 -4.58 -2.25 -6.11
CA ARG A 285 -5.74 -3.15 -5.89
C ARG A 285 -6.14 -3.90 -7.15
N SER A 286 -5.90 -3.32 -8.32
CA SER A 286 -6.30 -3.86 -9.61
C SER A 286 -5.48 -3.30 -10.78
N VAL A 287 -5.62 -3.93 -11.94
CA VAL A 287 -5.05 -3.53 -13.22
C VAL A 287 -6.18 -3.13 -14.16
N LEU A 288 -6.11 -1.94 -14.73
CA LEU A 288 -7.10 -1.42 -15.66
C LEU A 288 -6.94 -2.03 -17.06
N LYS A 289 -7.95 -1.85 -17.92
CA LYS A 289 -7.93 -2.36 -19.31
C LYS A 289 -6.79 -1.80 -20.16
N ASN A 290 -6.29 -0.61 -19.81
CA ASN A 290 -5.14 0.01 -20.47
C ASN A 290 -3.80 -0.41 -19.81
N ASN A 291 -3.80 -1.41 -18.95
CA ASN A 291 -2.66 -1.95 -18.19
C ASN A 291 -2.09 -1.02 -17.10
N ASP A 292 -2.77 0.08 -16.79
CA ASP A 292 -2.39 0.94 -15.67
C ASP A 292 -2.80 0.32 -14.33
N ILE A 293 -1.98 0.59 -13.31
CA ILE A 293 -2.26 0.18 -11.94
C ILE A 293 -3.29 1.11 -11.32
N SER A 294 -4.29 0.53 -10.66
CA SER A 294 -5.30 1.28 -9.93
C SER A 294 -5.30 0.96 -8.44
N LYS A 295 -5.54 1.99 -7.65
CA LYS A 295 -5.89 1.87 -6.23
C LYS A 295 -7.39 1.61 -5.99
N LYS A 296 -8.22 1.56 -7.03
CA LYS A 296 -9.67 1.33 -6.91
C LYS A 296 -10.01 -0.13 -7.08
N ALA A 297 -10.55 -0.77 -6.04
CA ALA A 297 -10.93 -2.17 -6.09
C ALA A 297 -12.07 -2.45 -7.10
N SER A 298 -13.00 -1.51 -7.27
CA SER A 298 -14.16 -1.60 -8.18
C SER A 298 -13.82 -1.49 -9.66
N LYS A 299 -12.59 -1.10 -10.02
CA LYS A 299 -12.20 -0.86 -11.42
C LYS A 299 -11.12 -1.82 -11.86
N GLY A 300 -11.28 -2.41 -13.05
CA GLY A 300 -10.30 -3.30 -13.62
C GLY A 300 -10.30 -4.70 -13.00
N THR A 301 -9.25 -5.45 -13.26
CA THR A 301 -9.11 -6.84 -12.79
C THR A 301 -8.23 -6.85 -11.54
N PRO A 302 -8.64 -7.49 -10.42
CA PRO A 302 -7.81 -7.61 -9.24
C PRO A 302 -6.43 -8.20 -9.58
N TRP A 303 -5.35 -7.60 -9.06
CA TRP A 303 -3.99 -7.98 -9.42
C TRP A 303 -3.69 -9.45 -9.08
N GLY A 304 -4.28 -9.97 -8.00
CA GLY A 304 -4.13 -11.37 -7.56
C GLY A 304 -4.62 -12.39 -8.60
N VAL A 305 -5.55 -12.01 -9.49
CA VAL A 305 -5.99 -12.85 -10.61
C VAL A 305 -4.84 -13.13 -11.56
N TYR A 306 -4.04 -12.11 -11.90
CA TYR A 306 -2.87 -12.27 -12.76
C TYR A 306 -1.82 -13.16 -12.10
N TRP A 307 -1.55 -12.92 -10.80
CA TRP A 307 -0.62 -13.74 -10.02
C TRP A 307 -1.00 -15.22 -10.07
N ASN A 308 -2.23 -15.55 -9.69
CA ASN A 308 -2.69 -16.94 -9.66
C ASN A 308 -2.75 -17.56 -11.05
N ALA A 309 -3.12 -16.81 -12.09
CA ALA A 309 -3.12 -17.30 -13.46
C ALA A 309 -1.71 -17.68 -13.93
N GLN A 310 -0.70 -16.85 -13.63
CA GLN A 310 0.67 -17.13 -14.05
C GLN A 310 1.32 -18.25 -13.25
N MET A 311 1.12 -18.28 -11.93
CA MET A 311 1.65 -19.35 -11.08
C MET A 311 1.08 -20.73 -11.42
N LYS A 312 -0.18 -20.82 -11.91
CA LYS A 312 -0.74 -22.08 -12.43
C LYS A 312 0.01 -22.64 -13.64
N MET A 313 0.73 -21.81 -14.38
CA MET A 313 1.50 -22.23 -15.56
C MET A 313 2.94 -22.63 -15.22
N CYS A 314 3.44 -22.29 -14.02
CA CYS A 314 4.76 -22.71 -13.54
C CYS A 314 4.76 -24.21 -13.24
N ASN A 315 5.59 -24.98 -13.95
CA ASN A 315 5.63 -26.45 -13.86
C ASN A 315 7.06 -27.01 -13.65
N GLY A 316 7.95 -26.21 -13.06
CA GLY A 316 9.35 -26.56 -12.82
C GLY A 316 10.22 -26.53 -14.08
N TYR A 317 11.46 -27.00 -13.94
CA TYR A 317 12.49 -26.99 -14.98
C TYR A 317 12.61 -28.37 -15.67
N ASP A 318 11.55 -28.88 -16.31
CA ASP A 318 11.71 -30.05 -17.20
C ASP A 318 12.27 -29.61 -18.57
N LEU A 319 13.59 -29.49 -18.64
CA LEU A 319 14.33 -29.05 -19.82
C LEU A 319 14.27 -30.05 -20.99
N LYS A 320 13.95 -31.34 -20.76
CA LYS A 320 13.87 -32.34 -21.84
C LYS A 320 12.66 -32.08 -22.75
N ASN A 321 11.50 -31.79 -22.16
CA ASN A 321 10.28 -31.47 -22.91
C ASN A 321 10.28 -30.05 -23.52
N THR A 322 11.01 -29.11 -22.90
CA THR A 322 10.96 -27.69 -23.27
C THR A 322 11.85 -27.36 -24.49
N VAL A 323 12.92 -28.12 -24.72
CA VAL A 323 13.83 -27.95 -25.87
C VAL A 323 13.35 -28.75 -27.09
N GLU A 324 12.83 -29.96 -26.93
CA GLU A 324 12.33 -30.79 -28.04
C GLU A 324 11.08 -30.19 -28.71
N LYS A 325 10.16 -29.59 -27.93
CA LYS A 325 8.95 -28.94 -28.46
C LYS A 325 9.17 -27.53 -29.02
N SER A 326 10.35 -26.95 -28.80
CA SER A 326 10.73 -25.64 -29.34
C SER A 326 11.45 -25.76 -30.70
N SER A 327 11.83 -26.96 -31.14
CA SER A 327 12.75 -27.17 -32.27
C SER A 327 12.22 -28.08 -33.39
N SER A 328 10.96 -28.53 -33.35
CA SER A 328 10.40 -29.35 -34.44
C SER A 328 8.96 -28.95 -34.81
N LEU A 329 8.86 -27.95 -35.70
CA LEU A 329 7.77 -27.93 -36.68
C LEU A 329 8.02 -29.10 -37.64
N GLN A 330 7.65 -30.31 -37.23
CA GLN A 330 7.37 -31.39 -38.17
C GLN A 330 5.86 -31.52 -38.30
N ILE A 331 5.38 -31.29 -39.51
CA ILE A 331 4.03 -31.65 -39.92
C ILE A 331 4.00 -33.19 -39.96
N GLN A 332 3.18 -33.80 -39.11
CA GLN A 332 2.69 -35.16 -39.33
C GLN A 332 1.18 -35.19 -39.18
N ASP A 333 0.60 -35.93 -40.12
CA ASP A 333 -0.80 -36.01 -40.50
C ASP A 333 -1.61 -36.89 -39.54
N SER A 334 -2.90 -36.57 -39.43
CA SER A 334 -4.00 -37.34 -38.82
C SER A 334 -3.99 -37.68 -37.30
N ASP A 335 -5.11 -37.27 -36.69
CA ASP A 335 -5.76 -37.72 -35.46
C ASP A 335 -5.09 -37.46 -34.09
N ALA A 336 -5.76 -36.54 -33.36
CA ALA A 336 -5.54 -36.12 -31.97
C ALA A 336 -4.22 -35.37 -31.70
N LEU A 337 -4.16 -34.13 -32.19
CA LEU A 337 -3.21 -33.13 -31.70
C LEU A 337 -3.53 -32.81 -30.22
N THR A 338 -2.97 -33.57 -29.27
CA THR A 338 -2.96 -33.16 -27.87
C THR A 338 -1.99 -31.98 -27.74
N VAL A 339 -2.51 -30.76 -27.90
CA VAL A 339 -1.79 -29.53 -27.56
C VAL A 339 -1.50 -29.60 -26.08
N SER A 340 -0.28 -29.97 -25.71
CA SER A 340 0.16 -29.88 -24.32
C SER A 340 0.06 -28.40 -23.90
N PRO A 341 -0.58 -28.08 -22.76
CA PRO A 341 -0.73 -26.70 -22.32
C PRO A 341 0.65 -26.04 -22.24
N LYS A 342 0.75 -24.79 -22.72
CA LYS A 342 2.00 -24.02 -22.61
C LYS A 342 2.34 -23.85 -21.12
N THR A 343 3.50 -24.32 -20.70
CA THR A 343 4.01 -24.20 -19.32
C THR A 343 5.18 -23.22 -19.27
N LEU A 344 5.38 -22.62 -18.09
CA LEU A 344 6.52 -21.76 -17.80
C LEU A 344 7.61 -22.53 -17.04
N PRO A 345 8.89 -22.28 -17.32
CA PRO A 345 10.03 -22.94 -16.67
C PRO A 345 10.31 -22.35 -15.28
N CYS A 346 9.34 -22.37 -14.39
CA CYS A 346 9.41 -21.84 -13.03
C CYS A 346 8.73 -22.77 -12.04
N HIS A 347 9.14 -22.70 -10.77
CA HIS A 347 8.31 -23.19 -9.66
C HIS A 347 7.30 -22.10 -9.26
N PRO A 348 6.07 -22.48 -8.86
CA PRO A 348 5.08 -21.50 -8.43
C PRO A 348 5.44 -20.89 -7.08
N SER A 349 5.04 -19.63 -6.88
CA SER A 349 5.35 -18.87 -5.68
C SER A 349 4.09 -18.31 -5.04
N THR A 350 4.08 -18.22 -3.71
CA THR A 350 2.96 -17.64 -2.98
C THR A 350 3.24 -16.20 -2.59
N VAL A 351 2.27 -15.31 -2.75
CA VAL A 351 2.37 -13.92 -2.26
C VAL A 351 1.42 -13.71 -1.08
N VAL A 352 1.92 -13.13 0.01
CA VAL A 352 1.14 -12.77 1.21
C VAL A 352 1.07 -11.24 1.33
N TYR A 353 -0.12 -10.69 1.58
CA TYR A 353 -0.38 -9.25 1.55
C TYR A 353 -1.53 -8.79 2.46
N GLY A 354 -1.71 -7.47 2.55
CA GLY A 354 -2.75 -6.78 3.33
C GLY A 354 -3.55 -5.77 2.49
N HIS A 355 -3.68 -4.52 2.97
CA HIS A 355 -4.16 -3.30 2.28
C HIS A 355 -5.65 -3.23 1.88
N THR A 356 -6.23 -4.34 1.42
CA THR A 356 -7.57 -4.33 0.79
C THR A 356 -8.65 -4.84 1.72
N ALA A 357 -8.84 -4.18 2.87
CA ALA A 357 -9.87 -4.50 3.87
C ALA A 357 -11.26 -4.68 3.27
N ALA A 358 -11.62 -3.94 2.22
CA ALA A 358 -12.89 -4.10 1.51
C ALA A 358 -13.14 -5.52 0.98
N ARG A 359 -12.08 -6.28 0.62
CA ARG A 359 -12.15 -7.70 0.23
C ARG A 359 -12.14 -8.64 1.43
N GLY A 360 -11.65 -8.20 2.58
CA GLY A 360 -11.46 -9.05 3.74
C GLY A 360 -10.42 -10.13 3.49
N LEU A 361 -10.67 -11.33 4.02
CA LEU A 361 -9.78 -12.48 3.86
C LEU A 361 -9.83 -13.01 2.41
N ASP A 362 -8.79 -12.73 1.62
CA ASP A 362 -8.70 -13.12 0.20
C ASP A 362 -7.73 -14.29 0.03
N VAL A 363 -8.25 -15.52 0.06
CA VAL A 363 -7.42 -16.74 0.01
C VAL A 363 -7.57 -17.42 -1.35
N GLN A 364 -6.51 -17.37 -2.15
CA GLN A 364 -6.36 -18.10 -3.40
C GLN A 364 -5.24 -19.14 -3.32
N ARG A 365 -4.99 -19.89 -4.39
CA ARG A 365 -3.98 -20.97 -4.37
C ARG A 365 -2.55 -20.44 -4.18
N PHE A 366 -2.25 -19.29 -4.77
CA PHE A 366 -0.90 -18.70 -4.82
C PHE A 366 -0.87 -17.25 -4.32
N SER A 367 -1.98 -16.74 -3.77
CA SER A 367 -2.02 -15.41 -3.15
C SER A 367 -2.90 -15.44 -1.90
N VAL A 368 -2.47 -14.78 -0.82
CA VAL A 368 -3.17 -14.76 0.47
C VAL A 368 -3.20 -13.33 1.02
N GLY A 369 -4.38 -12.69 0.99
CA GLY A 369 -4.64 -11.40 1.60
C GLY A 369 -5.15 -11.55 3.03
N LEU A 370 -4.47 -10.93 4.00
CA LEU A 370 -4.72 -11.08 5.43
C LEU A 370 -5.48 -9.90 6.07
N ASP A 371 -5.68 -8.82 5.33
CA ASP A 371 -6.40 -7.64 5.84
C ASP A 371 -7.91 -7.90 5.94
N THR A 372 -8.31 -8.33 7.14
CA THR A 372 -9.71 -8.55 7.50
C THR A 372 -10.40 -7.32 8.09
N GLY A 373 -9.77 -6.14 8.06
CA GLY A 373 -10.38 -4.87 8.46
C GLY A 373 -10.61 -4.72 9.96
N CYS A 374 -9.61 -5.03 10.80
CA CYS A 374 -9.75 -4.93 12.26
C CYS A 374 -10.10 -3.50 12.74
N VAL A 375 -9.54 -2.48 12.07
CA VAL A 375 -9.85 -1.07 12.36
C VAL A 375 -11.33 -0.73 12.21
N TYR A 376 -12.02 -1.44 11.31
CA TYR A 376 -13.45 -1.32 11.04
C TYR A 376 -14.32 -2.21 11.94
N GLY A 377 -13.75 -2.77 13.01
CA GLY A 377 -14.47 -3.63 13.95
C GLY A 377 -14.75 -5.04 13.44
N ARG A 378 -14.10 -5.47 12.34
CA ARG A 378 -14.30 -6.80 11.72
C ARG A 378 -13.41 -7.83 12.40
N GLY A 379 -12.25 -8.15 11.83
CA GLY A 379 -11.32 -9.12 12.41
C GLY A 379 -9.86 -8.82 12.11
N LEU A 380 -8.98 -9.48 12.85
CA LEU A 380 -7.54 -9.51 12.62
C LEU A 380 -7.12 -10.95 12.36
N THR A 381 -6.33 -11.17 11.31
CA THR A 381 -5.99 -12.51 10.82
C THR A 381 -4.47 -12.72 10.76
N ALA A 382 -4.06 -13.92 11.16
CA ALA A 382 -2.71 -14.43 11.01
C ALA A 382 -2.69 -15.67 10.10
N LEU A 383 -1.60 -15.83 9.36
CA LEU A 383 -1.23 -17.02 8.61
C LEU A 383 -0.01 -17.67 9.28
N ILE A 384 -0.16 -18.92 9.70
CA ILE A 384 0.88 -19.68 10.40
C ILE A 384 1.45 -20.72 9.45
N LEU A 385 2.78 -20.71 9.31
CA LEU A 385 3.58 -21.66 8.53
C LEU A 385 4.51 -22.44 9.46
N GLY A 386 4.73 -23.72 9.13
CA GLY A 386 5.58 -24.62 9.90
C GLY A 386 4.83 -25.85 10.42
N PRO A 387 5.56 -26.83 10.99
CA PRO A 387 5.01 -28.16 11.29
C PRO A 387 4.13 -28.23 12.54
N ASN A 388 4.16 -27.22 13.43
CA ASN A 388 3.35 -27.16 14.65
C ASN A 388 2.24 -26.08 14.54
N PRO A 389 1.09 -26.37 13.92
CA PRO A 389 -0.04 -25.44 13.93
C PRO A 389 -0.77 -25.50 15.29
N LEU A 390 -0.57 -24.45 16.11
CA LEU A 390 -1.25 -24.11 17.36
C LEU A 390 -1.30 -25.19 18.48
N PRO A 391 -1.37 -24.81 19.77
CA PRO A 391 -1.83 -25.72 20.82
C PRO A 391 -3.30 -26.10 20.57
N LYS A 392 -3.62 -27.40 20.64
CA LYS A 392 -4.89 -27.98 20.15
C LYS A 392 -6.20 -27.53 20.84
N ASN A 393 -6.18 -26.66 21.86
CA ASN A 393 -7.35 -26.44 22.73
C ASN A 393 -7.58 -24.97 23.14
N LYS A 394 -8.15 -24.13 22.27
CA LYS A 394 -8.83 -22.89 22.68
C LYS A 394 -10.23 -22.85 22.08
N GLU A 395 -11.25 -23.06 22.92
CA GLU A 395 -12.67 -22.93 22.54
C GLU A 395 -13.05 -21.43 22.50
N GLY A 396 -13.75 -20.96 21.45
CA GLY A 396 -14.18 -19.57 21.35
C GLY A 396 -15.04 -19.26 20.11
N GLU A 397 -15.67 -18.07 20.10
CA GLU A 397 -16.61 -17.62 19.06
C GLU A 397 -15.99 -17.49 17.65
N GLU A 398 -16.84 -17.73 16.64
CA GLU A 398 -16.55 -17.81 15.20
C GLU A 398 -16.40 -16.41 14.55
N VAL A 399 -15.27 -16.19 13.87
CA VAL A 399 -15.12 -15.12 12.87
C VAL A 399 -15.69 -15.67 11.57
N GLN A 400 -16.77 -15.07 11.06
CA GLN A 400 -17.35 -15.48 9.79
C GLN A 400 -16.49 -14.88 8.67
N TYR A 401 -15.80 -15.77 7.95
CA TYR A 401 -15.06 -15.41 6.74
C TYR A 401 -15.99 -15.55 5.54
N ASP A 402 -16.25 -14.46 4.81
CA ASP A 402 -16.83 -14.58 3.47
C ASP A 402 -15.72 -15.04 2.53
N THR A 403 -15.84 -16.28 2.04
CA THR A 403 -14.86 -16.90 1.15
C THR A 403 -15.37 -16.99 -0.28
N SER A 404 -16.46 -16.30 -0.62
CA SER A 404 -17.01 -16.34 -1.98
C SER A 404 -16.18 -15.46 -2.91
N SER A 405 -15.49 -16.09 -3.86
CA SER A 405 -14.72 -15.42 -4.93
C SER A 405 -15.61 -14.72 -5.98
N ASP A 406 -16.93 -14.79 -5.82
CA ASP A 406 -17.90 -14.51 -6.89
C ASP A 406 -18.75 -13.24 -6.61
N GLY A 407 -18.40 -12.47 -5.58
CA GLY A 407 -19.09 -11.22 -5.25
C GLY A 407 -18.65 -10.05 -6.14
N VAL A 408 -19.59 -9.49 -6.91
CA VAL A 408 -19.48 -8.11 -7.39
C VAL A 408 -19.49 -7.21 -6.15
N TYR A 409 -18.34 -6.62 -5.83
CA TYR A 409 -18.16 -5.77 -4.66
C TYR A 409 -18.98 -4.49 -4.80
N GLU A 410 -20.09 -4.38 -4.07
CA GLU A 410 -20.81 -3.12 -3.92
C GLU A 410 -20.12 -2.26 -2.86
N GLY A 411 -19.57 -1.12 -3.30
CA GLY A 411 -19.05 -0.06 -2.45
C GLY A 411 -17.54 0.11 -2.51
N ASP A 412 -17.09 1.22 -3.10
CA ASP A 412 -15.77 1.78 -2.81
C ASP A 412 -15.84 2.32 -1.36
N LEU A 413 -15.56 1.48 -0.35
CA LEU A 413 -15.01 2.01 0.88
C LEU A 413 -13.67 2.63 0.47
N ASP A 414 -13.70 3.93 0.20
CA ASP A 414 -12.52 4.72 -0.10
C ASP A 414 -11.74 4.77 1.23
N ASP A 415 -10.92 3.74 1.47
CA ASP A 415 -10.19 3.53 2.72
C ASP A 415 -9.35 4.78 3.05
N ASP A 416 -8.95 5.55 2.03
CA ASP A 416 -8.22 6.83 2.12
C ASP A 416 -9.10 8.09 2.32
N ALA A 417 -10.43 8.00 2.25
CA ALA A 417 -11.29 9.20 2.28
C ALA A 417 -11.46 9.78 3.70
N TYR A 418 -11.26 8.95 4.73
CA TYR A 418 -11.46 9.28 6.15
C TYR A 418 -10.14 9.60 6.88
N ASP A 419 -9.11 9.99 6.15
CA ASP A 419 -7.72 9.88 6.60
C ASP A 419 -7.24 10.88 7.65
N ASP A 420 -8.04 11.91 7.98
CA ASP A 420 -7.59 13.00 8.86
C ASP A 420 -8.66 13.48 9.86
N ASP A 421 -9.81 12.81 9.97
CA ASP A 421 -10.85 13.16 10.94
C ASP A 421 -11.44 11.91 11.61
N PHE A 422 -11.25 11.80 12.92
CA PHE A 422 -11.71 10.67 13.71
C PHE A 422 -13.07 11.02 14.32
N ASP A 423 -14.13 10.91 13.52
CA ASP A 423 -15.47 10.69 14.04
C ASP A 423 -15.87 9.23 13.78
N VAL A 424 -16.11 8.52 14.88
CA VAL A 424 -16.46 7.11 14.92
C VAL A 424 -17.80 6.90 14.22
N VAL A 425 -17.79 6.36 12.99
CA VAL A 425 -19.02 5.87 12.36
C VAL A 425 -19.45 4.60 13.09
N GLU A 426 -20.65 4.63 13.68
CA GLU A 426 -21.27 3.44 14.28
C GLU A 426 -21.57 2.38 13.22
N PRO A 427 -21.23 1.10 13.44
CA PRO A 427 -21.51 0.05 12.47
C PRO A 427 -23.00 -0.28 12.44
N ALA A 428 -23.54 -0.43 11.23
CA ALA A 428 -24.89 -0.96 10.99
C ALA A 428 -25.04 -2.35 11.61
N THR A 429 -26.19 -2.57 12.24
CA THR A 429 -26.54 -3.77 13.00
C THR A 429 -26.71 -4.99 12.09
N ILE A 430 -25.78 -5.94 12.15
CA ILE A 430 -25.93 -7.26 11.50
C ILE A 430 -26.47 -8.25 12.54
N ARG A 431 -27.68 -8.78 12.32
CA ARG A 431 -28.24 -9.87 13.12
C ARG A 431 -27.52 -11.18 12.81
N ARG A 432 -26.94 -11.83 13.82
CA ARG A 432 -26.26 -13.15 13.73
C ARG A 432 -27.11 -14.25 14.38
N THR A 433 -27.27 -15.37 13.68
CA THR A 433 -27.74 -16.65 14.23
C THR A 433 -26.55 -17.47 14.73
N GLN A 434 -26.70 -18.09 15.91
CA GLN A 434 -25.63 -18.81 16.61
C GLN A 434 -25.37 -20.20 15.97
N SER A 435 -24.12 -20.45 15.59
CA SER A 435 -23.57 -21.77 15.26
C SER A 435 -22.13 -21.85 15.77
N LYS A 436 -21.72 -22.98 16.36
CA LYS A 436 -20.37 -23.21 16.90
C LYS A 436 -19.48 -23.85 15.82
N LYS A 437 -18.58 -23.09 15.17
CA LYS A 437 -17.51 -23.63 14.30
C LYS A 437 -16.12 -23.03 14.58
N LYS A 438 -15.08 -23.78 14.19
CA LYS A 438 -13.65 -23.61 14.54
C LYS A 438 -13.04 -22.28 14.04
N ARG A 439 -12.18 -21.67 14.87
CA ARG A 439 -11.41 -20.43 14.61
C ARG A 439 -10.26 -20.56 13.60
N THR A 440 -9.96 -21.77 13.16
CA THR A 440 -8.76 -22.09 12.38
C THR A 440 -9.11 -22.75 11.06
N LYS A 441 -8.46 -22.35 9.96
CA LYS A 441 -8.63 -22.95 8.63
C LYS A 441 -7.29 -23.32 8.03
N THR A 442 -7.09 -24.59 7.68
CA THR A 442 -5.89 -25.05 6.98
C THR A 442 -6.04 -24.85 5.47
N ILE A 443 -5.00 -24.32 4.83
CA ILE A 443 -4.94 -24.04 3.39
C ILE A 443 -3.66 -24.61 2.78
N LYS A 444 -3.64 -24.81 1.45
CA LYS A 444 -2.39 -25.13 0.74
C LYS A 444 -1.52 -23.88 0.67
N PHE A 445 -0.20 -24.05 0.84
CA PHE A 445 0.76 -22.94 0.80
C PHE A 445 2.08 -23.38 0.18
N GLY A 446 2.68 -22.54 -0.66
CA GLY A 446 3.87 -22.92 -1.44
C GLY A 446 3.60 -24.10 -2.37
N ASP A 447 4.64 -24.86 -2.73
CA ASP A 447 4.54 -26.01 -3.63
C ASP A 447 3.75 -27.17 -3.01
N ASN A 448 4.22 -27.63 -1.85
CA ASN A 448 3.72 -28.85 -1.17
C ASN A 448 3.36 -28.61 0.30
N GLY A 449 3.39 -27.37 0.78
CA GLY A 449 3.16 -27.01 2.18
C GLY A 449 1.69 -26.80 2.52
N GLN A 450 1.45 -26.63 3.82
CA GLN A 450 0.17 -26.19 4.37
C GLN A 450 0.40 -25.00 5.28
N ALA A 451 -0.63 -24.16 5.40
CA ALA A 451 -0.66 -23.05 6.32
C ALA A 451 -1.95 -23.09 7.14
N THR A 452 -1.91 -22.54 8.34
CA THR A 452 -3.09 -22.40 9.20
C THR A 452 -3.45 -20.93 9.34
N LEU A 453 -4.65 -20.57 8.88
CA LEU A 453 -5.24 -19.27 9.12
C LEU A 453 -5.91 -19.26 10.49
N VAL A 454 -5.66 -18.20 11.25
CA VAL A 454 -6.25 -17.94 12.56
C VAL A 454 -6.76 -16.51 12.54
N GLY A 455 -7.97 -16.28 13.01
CA GLY A 455 -8.44 -14.91 13.18
C GLY A 455 -9.29 -14.72 14.41
N ILE A 456 -9.31 -13.47 14.85
CA ILE A 456 -10.10 -13.01 15.99
C ILE A 456 -11.07 -11.92 15.52
N SER A 457 -12.18 -11.76 16.24
CA SER A 457 -13.08 -10.63 16.02
C SER A 457 -12.56 -9.39 16.76
N CYS A 458 -12.61 -8.25 16.08
CA CYS A 458 -12.27 -6.92 16.59
C CYS A 458 -13.52 -6.09 17.00
N SER A 459 -14.68 -6.75 17.17
CA SER A 459 -15.92 -6.09 17.60
C SER A 459 -15.77 -5.51 19.00
N LYS A 460 -16.29 -4.29 19.22
CA LYS A 460 -16.25 -3.60 20.52
C LYS A 460 -16.99 -4.36 21.61
#